data_AF-A0A351BN72-F1
#
_entry.id   AF-A0A351BN72-F1
#
_cell.length_a   1.000
_cell.length_b   1.000
_cell.length_c   1.000
_cell.angle_alpha   90.00
_cell.angle_beta   90.00
_cell.angle_gamma   90.00
#
_symmetry.space_group_name_H-M   'P 1'
#
loop_
_entity.id
_entity.type
_entity.pdbx_description
1 polymer ?
#
loop_
_entity_poly.entity_id
_entity_poly.type
_entity_poly.pdbx_seq_one_letter_code
_entity_poly.pdbx_strand_id
1 'polypeptide(L)' 'LDDEVTVKRFRRRDGIVELIAENPDFAPIIVDPEQRTLAIEGIAVGLIRSGETI' A
#
# COMPACT_ATOMS: atom_id res chain seq x y z
N LEU A 1 -15.82 -4.50 -5.65
CA LEU A 1 -14.45 -5.04 -5.53
C LEU A 1 -13.60 -3.89 -4.97
N ASP A 2 -13.73 -3.59 -3.68
CA ASP A 2 -13.06 -2.45 -3.01
C ASP A 2 -12.63 -2.81 -1.57
N ASP A 3 -12.33 -4.08 -1.33
CA ASP A 3 -11.94 -4.60 -0.01
C ASP A 3 -10.48 -5.09 0.02
N GLU A 4 -9.66 -4.69 -0.97
CA GLU A 4 -8.26 -5.10 -1.04
C GLU A 4 -7.40 -4.22 -0.12
N VAL A 5 -6.85 -4.84 0.92
CA VAL A 5 -5.90 -4.21 1.83
C VAL A 5 -4.47 -4.53 1.40
N THR A 6 -3.62 -3.51 1.36
CA THR A 6 -2.21 -3.66 0.94
C THR A 6 -1.27 -2.84 1.81
N VAL A 7 -0.04 -3.34 1.99
CA VAL A 7 1.05 -2.58 2.59
C VAL A 7 2.04 -2.20 1.48
N LYS A 8 2.25 -0.90 1.31
CA LYS A 8 3.10 -0.29 0.28
C LYS A 8 3.70 1.00 0.83
N ARG A 9 4.79 1.46 0.23
CA ARG A 9 5.27 2.82 0.46
C ARG A 9 4.29 3.80 -0.18
N PHE A 10 3.68 4.64 0.65
CA PHE A 10 2.77 5.69 0.20
C PHE A 10 3.55 6.91 -0.32
N ARG A 11 3.19 7.39 -1.51
CA ARG A 11 3.67 8.66 -2.07
C ARG A 11 2.49 9.40 -2.71
N ARG A 12 2.35 10.70 -2.41
CA ARG A 12 1.34 11.56 -3.05
C ARG A 12 2.02 12.70 -3.82
N ARG A 13 1.67 12.87 -5.10
CA ARG A 13 2.18 13.93 -5.98
C ARG A 13 1.09 14.35 -6.95
N ASP A 14 0.93 15.66 -7.12
CA ASP A 14 -0.01 16.26 -8.10
C ASP A 14 -1.43 15.68 -8.04
N GLY A 15 -1.94 15.46 -6.83
CA GLY A 15 -3.29 14.90 -6.59
C GLY A 15 -3.35 13.37 -6.65
N ILE A 16 -2.40 12.72 -7.32
CA ILE A 16 -2.33 11.27 -7.49
C ILE A 16 -1.59 10.60 -6.33
N VAL A 17 -2.04 9.41 -5.95
CA VAL A 17 -1.38 8.54 -4.97
C VAL A 17 -0.71 7.37 -5.69
N GLU A 18 0.55 7.13 -5.34
CA GLU A 18 1.33 5.98 -5.76
C GLU A 18 1.58 5.07 -4.56
N LEU A 19 1.18 3.80 -4.67
CA LEU A 19 1.47 2.75 -3.69
C LEU A 19 2.62 1.89 -4.24
N ILE A 20 3.83 2.17 -3.79
CA ILE A 20 5.08 1.63 -4.35
C ILE A 20 5.47 0.36 -3.57
N ALA A 21 5.83 -0.71 -4.28
CA ALA A 21 6.36 -1.92 -3.67
C ALA A 21 7.86 -1.78 -3.35
N GLU A 22 8.33 -2.42 -2.28
CA GLU A 22 9.77 -2.61 -2.01
C GLU A 22 10.34 -3.85 -2.70
N ASN A 23 9.73 -4.27 -3.81
CA ASN A 23 10.21 -5.33 -4.65
C ASN A 23 10.17 -4.84 -6.10
N PRO A 24 11.32 -4.74 -6.80
CA PRO A 24 11.41 -4.30 -8.20
C PRO A 24 10.53 -5.06 -9.18
N ASP A 25 10.16 -6.31 -8.86
CA ASP A 25 9.31 -7.15 -9.73
C ASP A 25 7.85 -6.67 -9.75
N PHE A 26 7.46 -5.75 -8.86
CA PHE A 26 6.10 -5.27 -8.71
C PHE A 26 5.99 -3.80 -9.11
N ALA A 27 5.15 -3.52 -10.10
CA ALA A 27 4.84 -2.17 -10.52
C ALA A 27 4.08 -1.40 -9.41
N PRO A 28 4.26 -0.06 -9.29
CA PRO A 28 3.46 0.77 -8.40
C PRO A 28 1.96 0.70 -8.77
N ILE A 29 1.11 0.76 -7.75
CA ILE A 29 -0.33 0.93 -7.95
C ILE A 29 -0.62 2.44 -7.97
N ILE A 30 -1.24 2.91 -9.05
CA ILE A 30 -1.61 4.32 -9.23
C ILE A 30 -3.09 4.47 -8.86
N VAL A 31 -3.36 5.37 -7.92
CA VAL A 31 -4.71 5.65 -7.41
C VAL A 31 -4.99 7.14 -7.58
N ASP A 32 -6.06 7.43 -8.33
CA ASP A 32 -6.68 8.75 -8.36
C ASP A 32 -7.77 8.82 -7.28
N PRO A 33 -7.56 9.56 -6.16
CA PRO A 33 -8.53 9.65 -5.08
C PRO A 33 -9.85 10.33 -5.47
N GLU A 34 -9.89 11.05 -6.59
CA GLU A 34 -11.13 11.66 -7.09
C GLU A 34 -12.04 10.63 -7.79
N GLN A 35 -11.44 9.55 -8.32
CA GLN A 35 -12.15 8.50 -9.03
C GLN A 35 -12.39 7.24 -8.18
N ARG A 36 -11.56 7.02 -7.15
CA ARG A 36 -11.63 5.83 -6.30
C ARG A 36 -11.43 6.17 -4.83
N THR A 37 -12.22 5.57 -3.97
CA THR A 37 -12.04 5.67 -2.52
C THR A 37 -10.72 5.02 -2.10
N LEU A 38 -9.93 5.76 -1.32
CA LEU A 38 -8.71 5.29 -0.69
C LEU A 38 -8.76 5.61 0.80
N ALA A 39 -8.63 4.58 1.65
CA ALA A 39 -8.49 4.73 3.10
C ALA A 39 -7.07 4.35 3.53
N ILE A 40 -6.50 5.15 4.44
CA ILE A 40 -5.24 4.81 5.12
C ILE A 40 -5.62 4.14 6.44
N GLU A 41 -5.45 2.83 6.53
CA GLU A 41 -5.78 2.05 7.74
C GLU A 41 -4.79 2.28 8.88
N GLY A 42 -3.54 2.65 8.56
CA GLY A 42 -2.52 2.89 9.58
C GLY A 42 -1.11 3.10 9.02
N ILE A 43 -0.15 3.18 9.94
CA ILE A 43 1.28 3.37 9.64
C ILE A 43 2.02 2.13 10.14
N ALA A 44 2.85 1.53 9.29
CA ALA A 44 3.73 0.45 9.71
C ALA A 44 4.85 1.01 10.61
N VAL A 45 4.89 0.58 11.88
CA VAL A 45 5.84 1.08 12.90
C VAL A 45 6.91 0.05 13.31
N GLY A 46 6.78 -1.19 12.87
CA GLY A 46 7.69 -2.27 13.21
C GLY A 46 7.27 -3.58 12.57
N LEU A 47 8.14 -4.58 12.62
CA LEU A 47 7.87 -5.92 12.10
C LEU A 47 8.09 -6.94 13.21
N ILE A 48 7.11 -7.82 13.41
CA ILE A 48 7.26 -9.01 14.24
C ILE A 48 7.36 -10.20 13.29
N ARG A 49 8.39 -11.01 13.46
CA ARG A 49 8.59 -12.25 12.71
C ARG A 49 8.58 -13.43 13.68
N SER A 50 7.38 -13.92 13.99
CA SER A 50 7.18 -15.18 14.70
C SER A 50 7.02 -16.29 13.66
N GLY A 51 8.13 -16.80 13.17
CA GLY A 51 8.14 -17.89 12.20
C GLY A 51 8.24 -19.22 12.92
N GLU A 52 7.10 -19.83 13.26
CA GLU A 52 7.03 -21.27 13.47
C GLU A 52 5.62 -21.76 13.12
N THR A 53 5.49 -22.27 11.90
CA THR A 53 4.39 -23.16 11.53
C THR A 53 4.95 -24.56 11.74
N ILE A 54 4.42 -25.28 12.73
CA ILE A 54 4.69 -26.71 12.94
C ILE A 54 4.10 -27.51 11.77
#